data_AF-A0A1B7WCC1-F1
#
_entry.id   AF-A0A1B7WCC1-F1
#
_cell.length_a   1.000
_cell.length_b   1.000
_cell.length_c   1.000
_cell.angle_alpha   90.00
_cell.angle_beta   90.00
_cell.angle_gamma   90.00
#
_symmetry.space_group_name_H-M   'P 1'
#
loop_
_entity.id
_entity.type
_entity.pdbx_description
1 polymer ?
#
loop_
_entity_poly.entity_id
_entity_poly.type
_entity_poly.pdbx_seq_one_letter_code
_entity_poly.pdbx_strand_id
1 'polypeptide(L)'
;MPSGQTHDRITIWSMPVVASITLVSTHSSNMTLLVAGGFMFGGLMFGPDLDIYSRQFQRWGFLRWIWLPYQKSLRHRSFLSHGPIIGTTLRVVYLTTFLALVAIVVVMIFTKLGNVAWNWGEVWGTVGKTIYIYYGEFFALFVGCELG
;
A
#
# COMPACT_ATOMS: atom_id res chain seq x y z
N MET A 1 -3.17 3.29 23.15
CA MET A 1 -2.41 3.72 21.96
C MET A 1 -2.30 5.24 22.02
N PRO A 2 -1.16 5.85 21.67
CA PRO A 2 -1.04 7.30 21.56
C PRO A 2 -2.12 7.86 20.64
N SER A 3 -2.49 9.13 20.82
CA SER A 3 -3.47 9.77 19.93
C SER A 3 -2.99 9.71 18.48
N GLY A 4 -3.91 9.66 17.51
CA GLY A 4 -3.54 9.66 16.09
C GLY A 4 -2.63 10.85 15.71
N GLN A 5 -2.75 12.01 16.37
CA GLN A 5 -1.84 13.14 16.18
C GLN A 5 -0.41 12.85 16.64
N THR A 6 -0.28 12.18 17.77
CA THR A 6 1.02 11.80 18.31
C THR A 6 1.69 10.78 17.39
N HIS A 7 0.93 9.81 16.88
CA HIS A 7 1.42 8.87 15.88
C HIS A 7 1.91 9.60 14.63
N ASP A 8 1.10 10.49 14.06
CA ASP A 8 1.46 11.27 12.88
C ASP A 8 2.75 12.07 13.05
N ARG A 9 2.91 12.71 14.21
CA ARG A 9 4.13 13.46 14.54
C ARG A 9 5.33 12.52 14.59
N ILE A 10 5.20 11.36 15.23
CA ILE A 10 6.27 10.37 15.30
C ILE A 10 6.65 9.93 13.88
N THR A 11 5.69 9.57 13.03
CA THR A 11 5.95 9.20 11.63
C THR A 11 6.67 10.33 10.87
N ILE A 12 6.21 11.58 10.96
CA ILE A 12 6.86 12.69 10.24
C ILE A 12 8.28 12.97 10.77
N TRP A 13 8.48 12.97 12.08
CA TRP A 13 9.79 13.28 12.68
C TRP A 13 10.81 12.14 12.53
N SER A 14 10.36 10.89 12.40
CA SER A 14 11.23 9.74 12.16
C SER A 14 11.58 9.55 10.68
N MET A 15 10.84 10.15 9.76
CA MET A 15 11.06 10.02 8.32
C MET A 15 12.49 10.40 7.88
N PRO A 16 13.12 11.51 8.33
CA PRO A 16 14.49 11.83 7.95
C PRO A 16 15.50 10.78 8.42
N VAL A 17 15.27 10.15 9.58
CA VAL A 17 16.12 9.09 10.12
C VAL A 17 16.03 7.84 9.25
N VAL A 18 14.80 7.41 8.92
CA VAL A 18 14.55 6.26 8.03
C VAL A 18 15.16 6.52 6.64
N ALA A 19 14.97 7.71 6.08
CA ALA A 19 15.55 8.09 4.80
C ALA A 19 17.09 8.11 4.83
N SER A 20 17.70 8.61 5.91
CA SER A 20 19.15 8.64 6.06
C SER A 20 19.75 7.24 6.18
N ILE A 21 19.16 6.38 7.01
CA ILE A 21 19.61 4.99 7.20
C ILE A 21 19.54 4.22 5.87
N THR A 22 18.42 4.36 5.15
CA THR A 22 18.24 3.67 3.86
C THR A 22 19.19 4.18 2.80
N LEU A 23 19.45 5.50 2.73
CA LEU A 23 20.39 6.08 1.78
C LEU A 23 21.83 5.61 2.05
N VAL A 24 22.25 5.61 3.31
CA VAL A 24 23.59 5.13 3.71
C VAL A 24 23.73 3.63 3.46
N SER A 25 22.69 2.84 3.72
CA SER A 25 22.76 1.39 3.56
C SER A 25 22.67 0.91 2.11
N THR A 26 21.90 1.59 1.26
CA THR A 26 21.63 1.14 -0.12
C THR A 26 22.41 1.93 -1.17
N HIS A 27 22.94 3.10 -0.81
CA HIS A 27 23.56 4.06 -1.73
C HIS A 27 22.69 4.42 -2.94
N SER A 28 21.36 4.22 -2.85
CA SER A 28 20.42 4.39 -3.95
C SER A 28 19.28 5.32 -3.56
N SER A 29 19.20 6.47 -4.23
CA SER A 29 18.13 7.44 -4.03
C SER A 29 16.75 6.88 -4.38
N ASN A 30 16.68 5.95 -5.35
CA ASN A 30 15.42 5.31 -5.72
C ASN A 30 14.89 4.43 -4.58
N MET A 31 15.74 3.58 -4.00
CA MET A 31 15.37 2.74 -2.86
C MET A 31 15.00 3.58 -1.64
N THR A 32 15.75 4.64 -1.35
CA THR A 32 15.41 5.59 -0.29
C THR A 32 14.04 6.22 -0.50
N LEU A 33 13.71 6.65 -1.73
CA LEU A 33 12.42 7.24 -2.04
C LEU A 33 11.27 6.25 -1.83
N LEU A 34 11.46 4.99 -2.25
CA LEU A 34 10.46 3.93 -2.07
C LEU A 34 10.25 3.57 -0.61
N VAL A 35 11.32 3.39 0.18
CA VAL A 35 11.19 3.10 1.60
C VAL A 35 10.59 4.28 2.35
N ALA A 36 11.06 5.51 2.11
CA ALA A 36 10.54 6.70 2.80
C ALA A 36 9.08 7.01 2.40
N GLY A 37 8.75 6.85 1.12
CA GLY A 37 7.38 6.97 0.61
C GLY A 37 6.46 5.91 1.20
N GLY A 38 6.90 4.65 1.21
CA GLY A 38 6.20 3.55 1.86
C GLY A 38 6.00 3.80 3.35
N PHE A 39 7.02 4.30 4.05
CA PHE A 39 6.96 4.63 5.48
C PHE A 39 5.94 5.72 5.79
N MET A 40 5.95 6.81 5.02
CA MET A 40 4.95 7.87 5.19
C MET A 40 3.54 7.37 4.85
N PHE A 41 3.39 6.59 3.78
CA PHE A 41 2.10 6.07 3.38
C PHE A 41 1.55 5.04 4.39
N GLY A 42 2.40 4.12 4.84
CA GLY A 42 2.19 3.17 5.94
C GLY A 42 1.65 3.86 7.17
N GLY A 43 2.45 4.76 7.76
CA GLY A 43 2.11 5.36 9.04
C GLY A 43 0.93 6.33 8.99
N LEU A 44 0.73 7.03 7.87
CA LEU A 44 -0.29 8.08 7.79
C LEU A 44 -1.62 7.59 7.21
N MET A 45 -1.59 6.74 6.19
CA MET A 45 -2.78 6.33 5.43
C MET A 45 -3.08 4.85 5.54
N PHE A 46 -2.06 4.02 5.81
CA PHE A 46 -2.12 2.58 5.68
C PHE A 46 -1.68 1.90 6.99
N GLY A 47 -2.17 2.41 8.11
CA GLY A 47 -1.89 1.95 9.48
C GLY A 47 -2.90 0.90 9.99
N PRO A 48 -2.58 0.15 11.07
CA PRO A 48 -3.36 -1.02 11.50
C PRO A 48 -4.79 -0.65 11.96
N ASP A 49 -4.98 0.60 12.37
CA ASP A 49 -6.27 1.17 12.78
C ASP A 49 -7.24 1.45 11.60
N LEU A 50 -6.95 0.98 10.39
CA LEU A 50 -7.89 0.99 9.26
C LEU A 50 -9.11 0.07 9.47
N ASP A 51 -9.02 -0.83 10.44
CA ASP A 51 -10.12 -1.68 10.89
C ASP A 51 -11.12 -0.95 11.81
N ILE A 52 -10.92 0.34 12.10
CA ILE A 52 -11.83 1.19 12.88
C ILE A 52 -11.97 2.59 12.26
N TYR A 53 -12.85 3.42 12.82
CA TYR A 53 -13.06 4.80 12.37
C TYR A 53 -11.93 5.74 12.85
N SER A 54 -10.72 5.49 12.38
CA SER A 54 -9.48 6.18 12.75
C SER A 54 -9.16 7.38 11.84
N ARG A 55 -8.10 8.11 12.18
CA ARG A 55 -7.57 9.17 11.31
C ARG A 55 -7.05 8.62 10.00
N GLN A 56 -6.40 7.45 10.02
CA GLN A 56 -5.92 6.78 8.83
C GLN A 56 -7.11 6.49 7.89
N PHE A 57 -8.20 5.93 8.41
CA PHE A 57 -9.43 5.71 7.66
C PHE A 57 -10.02 7.00 7.08
N GLN A 58 -10.08 8.08 7.88
CA GLN A 58 -10.64 9.37 7.44
C GLN A 58 -9.81 10.05 6.33
N ARG A 59 -8.49 9.84 6.30
CA ARG A 59 -7.58 10.42 5.28
C ARG A 59 -7.81 9.89 3.87
N TRP A 60 -8.43 8.73 3.71
CA TRP A 60 -8.85 8.23 2.41
C TRP A 60 -9.95 9.09 1.77
N GLY A 61 -10.60 9.96 2.55
CA GLY A 61 -11.58 10.91 2.03
C GLY A 61 -12.72 10.20 1.33
N PHE A 62 -12.91 10.47 0.04
CA PHE A 62 -13.91 9.78 -0.77
C PHE A 62 -13.63 8.29 -0.88
N LEU A 63 -12.36 7.88 -1.05
CA LEU A 63 -11.96 6.48 -1.27
C LEU A 63 -12.07 5.59 -0.02
N ARG A 64 -12.51 6.13 1.13
CA ARG A 64 -12.69 5.36 2.37
C ARG A 64 -13.69 4.21 2.23
N TRP A 65 -14.62 4.29 1.28
CA TRP A 65 -15.61 3.24 1.05
C TRP A 65 -14.97 1.90 0.66
N ILE A 66 -13.79 1.95 0.04
CA ILE A 66 -12.98 0.77 -0.29
C ILE A 66 -12.64 0.00 0.99
N TRP A 67 -12.50 0.66 2.13
CA TRP A 67 -12.10 0.03 3.38
C TRP A 67 -13.27 -0.45 4.25
N LEU A 68 -14.52 -0.16 3.88
CA LEU A 68 -15.69 -0.60 4.64
C LEU A 68 -15.84 -2.14 4.72
N PRO A 69 -15.59 -2.91 3.63
CA PRO A 69 -15.60 -4.38 3.73
C PRO A 69 -14.48 -4.90 4.65
N TYR A 70 -13.30 -4.30 4.56
CA TYR A 70 -12.16 -4.61 5.43
C TYR A 70 -12.52 -4.39 6.91
N GLN A 71 -13.10 -3.23 7.22
CA GLN A 71 -13.56 -2.86 8.57
C GLN A 71 -14.62 -3.81 9.12
N LYS A 72 -15.57 -4.25 8.28
CA LYS A 72 -16.66 -5.15 8.70
C LYS A 72 -16.20 -6.60 8.88
N SER A 73 -15.18 -7.03 8.14
CA SER A 73 -14.75 -8.43 8.12
C SER A 73 -13.70 -8.75 9.19
N LEU A 74 -12.93 -7.77 9.65
CA LEU A 74 -11.82 -8.00 10.57
C LEU A 74 -12.16 -7.55 11.98
N ARG A 75 -11.83 -8.39 12.96
CA ARG A 75 -11.91 -8.01 14.37
C ARG A 75 -10.74 -7.07 14.69
N HIS A 76 -11.06 -5.94 15.32
CA HIS A 76 -10.06 -5.01 15.80
C HIS A 76 -9.07 -5.71 16.76
N ARG A 77 -7.77 -5.48 16.55
CA ARG A 77 -6.64 -6.14 17.24
C ARG A 77 -6.51 -7.65 17.04
N SER A 78 -7.12 -8.21 16.01
CA SER A 78 -6.78 -9.57 15.60
C SER A 78 -5.36 -9.61 15.04
N PHE A 79 -4.74 -10.79 15.10
CA PHE A 79 -3.42 -11.01 14.47
C PHE A 79 -3.43 -10.69 12.97
N LEU A 80 -4.60 -10.75 12.32
CA LEU A 80 -4.77 -10.42 10.91
C LEU A 80 -4.79 -8.92 10.61
N SER A 81 -5.22 -8.07 11.55
CA SER A 81 -5.23 -6.61 11.34
C SER A 81 -4.03 -5.91 11.97
N HIS A 82 -3.51 -6.42 13.08
CA HIS A 82 -2.44 -5.80 13.87
C HIS A 82 -1.16 -6.65 13.95
N GLY A 83 -1.13 -7.84 13.35
CA GLY A 83 0.08 -8.65 13.31
C GLY A 83 1.17 -7.96 12.50
N PRO A 84 2.42 -7.92 13.00
CA PRO A 84 3.54 -7.40 12.22
C PRO A 84 3.67 -8.24 10.94
N ILE A 85 3.96 -7.60 9.82
CA ILE A 85 4.03 -8.23 8.49
C ILE A 85 2.66 -8.65 7.95
N ILE A 86 1.89 -9.39 8.72
CA ILE A 86 0.62 -10.00 8.28
C ILE A 86 -0.45 -8.94 8.06
N GLY A 87 -0.58 -7.97 8.95
CA GLY A 87 -1.57 -6.90 8.84
C GLY A 87 -1.35 -6.04 7.59
N THR A 88 -0.10 -5.65 7.34
CA THR A 88 0.27 -4.87 6.15
C THR A 88 0.17 -5.70 4.89
N THR A 89 0.63 -6.97 4.90
CA THR A 89 0.46 -7.90 3.76
C THR A 89 -1.01 -8.00 3.37
N LEU A 90 -1.90 -8.18 4.35
CA LEU A 90 -3.33 -8.27 4.11
C LEU A 90 -3.87 -6.99 3.46
N ARG A 91 -3.46 -5.82 3.95
CA ARG A 91 -3.88 -4.53 3.37
C ARG A 91 -3.31 -4.32 1.97
N VAL A 92 -2.05 -4.69 1.71
CA VAL A 92 -1.42 -4.60 0.38
C VAL A 92 -2.16 -5.51 -0.60
N VAL A 93 -2.42 -6.77 -0.23
CA VAL A 93 -3.18 -7.71 -1.04
C VAL A 93 -4.59 -7.20 -1.30
N TYR A 94 -5.25 -6.65 -0.27
CA TYR A 94 -6.60 -6.09 -0.38
C TYR A 94 -6.65 -4.94 -1.40
N LEU A 95 -5.80 -3.93 -1.23
CA LEU A 95 -5.76 -2.77 -2.11
C LEU A 95 -5.33 -3.15 -3.53
N THR A 96 -4.34 -4.03 -3.68
CA THR A 96 -3.86 -4.50 -4.99
C THR A 96 -4.95 -5.28 -5.73
N THR A 97 -5.69 -6.14 -5.03
CA THR A 97 -6.82 -6.89 -5.62
C THR A 97 -7.92 -5.94 -6.06
N PHE A 98 -8.26 -4.96 -5.23
CA PHE A 98 -9.26 -3.95 -5.59
C PHE A 98 -8.84 -3.15 -6.83
N LEU A 99 -7.59 -2.67 -6.87
CA LEU A 99 -7.06 -1.93 -8.02
C LEU A 99 -7.03 -2.79 -9.29
N ALA A 100 -6.66 -4.07 -9.18
CA ALA A 100 -6.68 -5.01 -10.30
C ALA A 100 -8.10 -5.20 -10.85
N LEU A 101 -9.11 -5.36 -9.99
CA LEU A 101 -10.51 -5.47 -10.40
C LEU A 101 -10.98 -4.21 -11.13
N VAL A 102 -10.69 -3.02 -10.58
CA VAL A 102 -11.03 -1.75 -11.24
C VAL A 102 -10.34 -1.64 -12.60
N ALA A 103 -9.05 -1.96 -12.69
CA ALA A 103 -8.31 -1.94 -13.94
C ALA A 103 -8.92 -2.89 -14.99
N ILE A 104 -9.28 -4.11 -14.59
CA ILE A 104 -9.95 -5.08 -15.47
C ILE A 104 -11.29 -4.54 -15.99
N VAL A 105 -12.11 -3.95 -15.11
CA VAL A 105 -13.41 -3.34 -15.51
C VAL A 105 -13.20 -2.18 -16.50
N VAL A 106 -12.24 -1.31 -16.23
CA VAL A 106 -11.90 -0.19 -17.11
C VAL A 106 -11.45 -0.68 -18.48
N VAL A 107 -10.55 -1.67 -18.53
CA VAL A 107 -10.11 -2.31 -19.77
C VAL A 107 -11.28 -2.93 -20.52
N MET A 108 -12.19 -3.64 -19.85
CA MET A 108 -13.38 -4.22 -20.48
C MET A 108 -14.29 -3.17 -21.11
N ILE A 109 -14.44 -2.01 -20.48
CA ILE A 109 -15.23 -0.90 -21.02
C ILE A 109 -14.55 -0.30 -22.27
N PHE A 110 -13.24 -0.04 -22.20
CA PHE A 110 -12.50 0.54 -23.33
C PHE A 110 -12.42 -0.39 -24.54
N THR A 111 -12.27 -1.69 -24.31
CA THR A 111 -12.24 -2.68 -25.40
C THR A 111 -13.59 -2.78 -26.12
N LYS A 112 -14.70 -2.68 -25.38
CA LYS A 112 -16.06 -2.62 -25.96
C LYS A 112 -16.33 -1.33 -26.71
N LEU A 113 -15.86 -0.18 -26.21
CA LEU A 113 -16.08 1.13 -26.83
C LEU A 113 -15.16 1.40 -28.02
N GLY A 114 -13.89 1.02 -27.93
CA GLY A 114 -12.86 1.30 -28.92
C GLY A 114 -12.70 0.22 -29.99
N ASN A 115 -13.40 -0.91 -29.87
CA ASN A 115 -13.26 -2.08 -30.74
C ASN A 115 -11.78 -2.53 -30.90
N VAL A 116 -10.98 -2.33 -29.85
CA VAL A 116 -9.55 -2.67 -29.83
C VAL A 116 -9.40 -4.13 -29.44
N ALA A 117 -8.64 -4.89 -30.24
CA ALA A 117 -8.27 -6.26 -29.89
C ALA A 117 -7.33 -6.24 -28.67
N TRP A 118 -7.81 -6.78 -27.54
CA TRP A 118 -7.05 -6.81 -26.29
C TRP A 118 -6.48 -8.20 -26.04
N ASN A 119 -5.16 -8.27 -25.86
CA ASN A 119 -4.45 -9.52 -25.61
C ASN A 119 -4.10 -9.69 -24.14
N TRP A 120 -4.88 -10.50 -23.42
CA TRP A 120 -4.62 -10.82 -22.01
C TRP A 120 -3.29 -11.57 -21.79
N GLY A 121 -2.77 -12.28 -22.79
CA GLY A 121 -1.49 -12.97 -22.71
C GLY A 121 -0.30 -12.01 -22.63
N GLU A 122 -0.31 -10.94 -23.42
CA GLU A 122 0.71 -9.89 -23.38
C GLU A 122 0.68 -9.10 -22.07
N VAL A 123 -0.52 -8.84 -21.53
CA VAL A 123 -0.69 -8.20 -20.23
C VAL A 123 -0.06 -9.05 -19.13
N TRP A 124 -0.40 -10.35 -19.06
CA TRP A 124 0.18 -11.22 -18.03
C TRP A 124 1.69 -11.41 -18.19
N GLY A 125 2.19 -11.51 -19.42
CA GLY A 125 3.62 -11.53 -19.70
C GLY A 125 4.32 -10.26 -19.21
N THR A 126 3.73 -9.10 -19.45
CA THR A 126 4.26 -7.80 -19.00
C THR A 126 4.21 -7.66 -17.49
N VAL A 127 3.10 -8.03 -16.84
CA VAL A 127 2.96 -8.00 -15.38
C VAL A 127 4.00 -8.90 -14.72
N GLY A 128 4.15 -10.15 -15.19
CA GLY A 128 5.14 -11.08 -14.67
C GLY A 128 6.58 -10.56 -14.82
N LYS A 129 6.90 -10.00 -16.00
CA LYS A 129 8.21 -9.39 -16.26
C LYS A 129 8.47 -8.20 -15.34
N THR A 130 7.49 -7.31 -15.16
CA THR A 130 7.61 -6.14 -14.28
C THR A 130 7.82 -6.56 -12.83
N ILE A 131 7.07 -7.55 -12.33
CA ILE A 131 7.26 -8.08 -10.97
C ILE A 131 8.66 -8.65 -10.81
N TYR A 132 9.15 -9.40 -11.80
CA TYR A 132 10.48 -9.99 -11.77
C TYR A 132 11.61 -8.94 -11.80
N ILE A 133 11.49 -7.90 -12.62
CA ILE A 133 12.51 -6.86 -12.75
C ILE A 133 12.55 -5.97 -11.50
N TYR A 134 11.38 -5.58 -10.97
CA TYR A 134 11.26 -4.58 -9.91
C TYR A 134 10.97 -5.19 -8.52
N TYR A 135 11.21 -6.50 -8.33
CA TYR A 135 10.93 -7.17 -7.05
C TYR A 135 11.59 -6.47 -5.85
N GLY A 136 12.80 -5.96 -6.01
CA GLY A 136 13.53 -5.24 -4.97
C GLY A 136 12.88 -3.91 -4.61
N GLU A 137 12.31 -3.20 -5.59
CA GLU A 137 11.59 -1.94 -5.38
C GLU A 137 10.25 -2.18 -4.68
N PHE A 138 9.51 -3.23 -5.08
CA PHE A 138 8.30 -3.64 -4.39
C PHE A 138 8.58 -4.05 -2.94
N PHE A 139 9.67 -4.77 -2.71
CA PHE A 139 10.10 -5.14 -1.37
C PHE A 139 10.49 -3.92 -0.53
N ALA A 140 11.23 -2.97 -1.10
CA ALA A 140 11.60 -1.73 -0.43
C ALA A 140 10.37 -0.90 -0.02
N LEU A 141 9.39 -0.76 -0.93
CA LEU A 141 8.12 -0.10 -0.64
C LEU A 141 7.35 -0.82 0.48
N PHE A 142 7.30 -2.16 0.43
CA PHE A 142 6.65 -2.98 1.44
C PHE A 142 7.30 -2.79 2.82
N VAL A 143 8.63 -2.87 2.90
CA VAL A 143 9.38 -2.61 4.14
C VAL A 143 9.11 -1.21 4.68
N GLY A 144 9.05 -0.20 3.79
CA GLY A 144 8.60 1.14 4.17
C GLY A 144 7.24 1.11 4.85
N CYS A 145 6.23 0.52 4.21
CA CYS A 145 4.87 0.42 4.73
C CYS A 145 4.75 -0.32 6.07
N GLU A 146 5.60 -1.33 6.32
CA GLU A 146 5.64 -2.04 7.61
C GLU A 146 6.22 -1.22 8.75
N LEU A 147 7.23 -0.42 8.44
CA LEU A 147 7.96 0.38 9.43
C LEU A 147 7.16 1.61 9.88
N GLY A 148 6.28 2.13 9.01
CA GLY A 148 5.49 3.34 9.21
C GLY A 148 4.25 3.16 10.05
#